data_AF-A0A9D2EIF0-F1
#
_entry.id   AF-A0A9D2EIF0-F1
#
_cell.length_a   1.000
_cell.length_b   1.000
_cell.length_c   1.000
_cell.angle_alpha   90.00
_cell.angle_beta   90.00
_cell.angle_gamma   90.00
#
_symmetry.space_group_name_H-M   'P 1'
#
loop_
_entity.id
_entity.type
_entity.pdbx_description
1 polymer ?
#
loop_
_entity_poly.entity_id
_entity_poly.type
_entity_poly.pdbx_seq_one_letter_code
_entity_poly.pdbx_strand_id
1 'polypeptide(L)'
;MADAEGIATITLRSVALRAGVALRTLQREAGSRDRLVAAMVQHVLSASSPPPTRAEDPIGTLTQLAEHEWTTYQAHPWLVSVMASTRPPLVPAVLRTSGAAIEVFITMGLDSKTALNRYLALSAYVQGMGLLLTAEHQESVRPGTSDHAWWSEEIRQLSRTGETVRHRWLAELADQPQAHAFDANTCFRDGLHRVIPGLVHPAPA
;
A
#
# COMPACT_ATOMS: atom_id res chain seq x y z
N MET A 1 7.24 -17.11 -3.30
CA MET A 1 8.13 -16.52 -4.33
C MET A 1 7.97 -15.02 -4.33
N ALA A 2 6.84 -14.46 -4.79
CA ALA A 2 6.66 -13.00 -4.87
C ALA A 2 6.81 -12.28 -3.52
N ASP A 3 6.32 -12.88 -2.43
CA ASP A 3 6.47 -12.31 -1.07
C ASP A 3 7.93 -12.27 -0.59
N ALA A 4 8.78 -13.20 -1.04
CA ALA A 4 10.16 -13.34 -0.58
C ALA A 4 11.19 -12.73 -1.55
N GLU A 5 10.89 -12.73 -2.84
CA GLU A 5 11.82 -12.38 -3.93
C GLU A 5 11.32 -11.17 -4.74
N GLY A 6 10.14 -10.62 -4.40
CA GLY A 6 9.51 -9.51 -5.11
C GLY A 6 8.84 -9.90 -6.44
N ILE A 7 8.01 -9.01 -6.98
CA ILE A 7 7.26 -9.29 -8.24
C ILE A 7 8.15 -9.32 -9.49
N ALA A 8 9.31 -8.67 -9.44
CA ALA A 8 10.23 -8.57 -10.58
C ALA A 8 10.85 -9.93 -10.97
N THR A 9 11.01 -10.84 -10.00
CA THR A 9 11.57 -12.19 -10.21
C THR A 9 10.54 -13.18 -10.76
N ILE A 10 9.26 -12.79 -10.76
CA ILE A 10 8.17 -13.64 -11.24
C ILE A 10 8.10 -13.61 -12.76
N THR A 11 8.41 -14.76 -13.36
CA THR A 11 8.30 -15.04 -14.79
C THR A 11 7.63 -16.40 -14.97
N LEU A 12 7.10 -16.66 -16.18
CA LEU A 12 6.57 -18.00 -16.48
C LEU A 12 7.62 -19.09 -16.27
N ARG A 13 8.90 -18.80 -16.58
CA ARG A 13 9.99 -19.76 -16.37
C ARG A 13 10.28 -20.01 -14.89
N SER A 14 10.40 -18.97 -14.09
CA SER A 14 10.69 -19.13 -12.65
C SER A 14 9.56 -19.84 -11.92
N VAL A 15 8.30 -19.54 -12.26
CA VAL A 15 7.14 -20.24 -11.70
C VAL A 15 7.06 -21.69 -12.17
N ALA A 16 7.27 -21.97 -13.45
CA ALA A 16 7.27 -23.34 -13.96
C ALA A 16 8.33 -24.20 -13.27
N LEU A 17 9.55 -23.66 -13.12
CA LEU A 17 10.64 -24.30 -12.39
C LEU A 17 10.26 -24.58 -10.93
N ARG A 18 9.72 -23.58 -10.22
CA ARG A 18 9.35 -23.74 -8.81
C ARG A 18 8.21 -24.73 -8.59
N ALA A 19 7.26 -24.77 -9.52
CA ALA A 19 6.10 -25.67 -9.47
C ALA A 19 6.41 -27.08 -10.00
N GLY A 20 7.61 -27.32 -10.57
CA GLY A 20 7.97 -28.62 -11.13
C GLY A 20 7.19 -28.99 -12.39
N VAL A 21 6.67 -28.01 -13.12
CA VAL A 21 5.90 -28.22 -14.35
C VAL A 21 6.68 -27.79 -15.58
N ALA A 22 6.37 -28.38 -16.73
CA ALA A 22 6.95 -27.95 -18.00
C ALA A 22 6.56 -26.49 -18.31
N LEU A 23 7.51 -25.65 -18.74
CA LEU A 23 7.25 -24.26 -19.13
C LEU A 23 6.12 -24.15 -20.17
N ARG A 24 6.05 -25.10 -21.11
CA ARG A 24 5.00 -25.16 -22.13
C ARG A 24 3.60 -25.32 -21.54
N THR A 25 3.46 -26.03 -20.41
CA THR A 25 2.20 -26.16 -19.67
C THR A 25 1.80 -24.83 -19.08
N LEU A 26 2.70 -24.16 -18.38
CA LEU A 26 2.40 -22.86 -17.77
C LEU A 26 2.12 -21.77 -18.82
N GLN A 27 2.84 -21.77 -19.94
CA GLN A 27 2.55 -20.88 -21.07
C GLN A 27 1.15 -21.12 -21.66
N ARG A 28 0.69 -22.38 -21.73
CA ARG A 28 -0.66 -22.70 -22.20
C ARG A 28 -1.74 -22.22 -21.23
N GLU A 29 -1.52 -22.37 -19.92
CA GLU A 29 -2.50 -22.03 -18.89
C GLU A 29 -2.56 -20.52 -18.62
N ALA A 30 -1.41 -19.90 -18.36
CA ALA A 30 -1.35 -18.47 -18.03
C ALA A 30 -1.30 -17.57 -19.28
N GLY A 31 -0.71 -18.03 -20.39
CA GLY A 31 -0.54 -17.24 -21.61
C GLY A 31 0.58 -16.20 -21.52
N SER A 32 0.53 -15.30 -20.54
CA SER A 32 1.49 -14.21 -20.36
C SER A 32 1.86 -14.00 -18.88
N ARG A 33 2.94 -13.24 -18.64
CA ARG A 33 3.29 -12.79 -17.30
C ARG A 33 2.18 -11.96 -16.66
N ASP A 34 1.56 -11.06 -17.42
CA ASP A 34 0.50 -10.19 -16.89
C ASP A 34 -0.74 -10.98 -16.45
N ARG A 35 -1.11 -12.03 -17.20
CA ARG A 35 -2.19 -12.93 -16.81
C ARG A 35 -1.83 -13.78 -15.59
N LEU A 36 -0.58 -14.24 -15.49
CA LEU A 36 -0.08 -14.90 -14.28
C LEU A 36 -0.17 -13.95 -13.07
N VAL A 37 0.29 -12.70 -13.21
CA VAL A 37 0.20 -11.69 -12.15
C VAL A 37 -1.25 -11.41 -11.79
N ALA A 38 -2.15 -11.26 -12.76
CA ALA A 38 -3.58 -11.10 -12.51
C ALA A 38 -4.18 -12.27 -11.72
N ALA A 39 -3.77 -13.52 -12.03
CA ALA A 39 -4.20 -14.69 -11.29
C ALA A 39 -3.65 -14.71 -9.85
N MET A 40 -2.40 -14.27 -9.65
CA MET A 40 -1.82 -14.11 -8.31
C MET A 40 -2.57 -13.05 -7.49
N VAL A 41 -2.90 -11.89 -8.09
CA VAL A 41 -3.72 -10.85 -7.45
C VAL A 41 -5.09 -11.40 -7.08
N GLN A 42 -5.75 -12.10 -8.01
CA GLN A 42 -7.04 -12.75 -7.76
C GLN A 42 -6.95 -13.72 -6.57
N HIS A 43 -5.88 -14.51 -6.49
CA HIS A 43 -5.67 -15.48 -5.41
C HIS A 43 -5.50 -14.78 -4.05
N VAL A 44 -4.58 -13.81 -3.95
CA VAL A 44 -4.31 -13.09 -2.69
C VAL A 44 -5.56 -12.38 -2.18
N LEU A 45 -6.21 -11.59 -3.03
CA LEU A 45 -7.40 -10.83 -2.65
C LEU A 45 -8.67 -11.69 -2.47
N SER A 46 -8.60 -12.99 -2.78
CA SER A 46 -9.68 -13.94 -2.46
C SER A 46 -9.45 -14.71 -1.18
N ALA A 47 -8.22 -14.76 -0.67
CA ALA A 47 -7.89 -15.44 0.58
C ALA A 47 -8.47 -14.70 1.80
N SER A 48 -8.68 -13.38 1.68
CA SER A 48 -9.29 -12.56 2.71
C SER A 48 -10.43 -11.75 2.11
N SER A 49 -11.60 -11.81 2.74
CA SER A 49 -12.75 -11.00 2.32
C SER A 49 -12.70 -9.63 2.99
N PRO A 50 -13.08 -8.55 2.28
CA PRO A 50 -13.18 -7.25 2.92
C PRO A 50 -14.22 -7.31 4.06
N PRO A 51 -14.04 -6.50 5.11
CA PRO A 51 -15.02 -6.37 6.18
C PRO A 51 -16.40 -5.96 5.62
N PRO A 52 -17.50 -6.37 6.27
CA PRO A 52 -18.84 -6.06 5.81
C PRO A 52 -19.10 -4.56 5.86
N THR A 53 -19.72 -4.04 4.80
CA THR A 53 -20.13 -2.64 4.70
C THR A 53 -21.26 -2.32 5.67
N ARG A 54 -21.10 -1.29 6.52
CA ARG A 54 -22.17 -0.79 7.41
C ARG A 54 -22.51 0.65 7.06
N ALA A 55 -23.69 0.85 6.46
CA ALA A 55 -24.13 2.18 6.01
C ALA A 55 -24.29 3.20 7.15
N GLU A 56 -24.57 2.74 8.36
CA GLU A 56 -24.78 3.58 9.55
C GLU A 56 -23.48 4.23 10.08
N ASP A 57 -22.31 3.70 9.69
CA ASP A 57 -21.00 4.23 10.08
C ASP A 57 -20.03 4.25 8.87
N PRO A 58 -20.15 5.25 7.97
CA PRO A 58 -19.28 5.36 6.81
C PRO A 58 -17.81 5.52 7.17
N ILE A 59 -17.49 6.31 8.21
CA ILE A 59 -16.11 6.57 8.65
C ILE A 59 -15.47 5.29 9.18
N GLY A 60 -16.13 4.58 10.10
CA GLY A 60 -15.61 3.34 10.66
C GLY A 60 -15.53 2.22 9.62
N THR A 61 -16.49 2.16 8.69
CA THR A 61 -16.45 1.20 7.58
C THR A 61 -15.27 1.46 6.63
N LEU A 62 -15.07 2.70 6.19
CA LEU A 62 -13.91 3.06 5.35
C LEU A 62 -12.59 2.84 6.07
N THR A 63 -12.54 3.09 7.38
CA THR A 63 -11.36 2.80 8.21
C THR A 63 -11.02 1.31 8.17
N GLN A 64 -12.00 0.44 8.37
CA GLN A 64 -11.80 -1.01 8.35
C GLN A 64 -11.39 -1.52 6.96
N LEU A 65 -11.97 -0.97 5.89
CA LEU A 65 -11.60 -1.32 4.52
C LEU A 65 -10.16 -0.89 4.19
N ALA A 66 -9.74 0.31 4.61
CA ALA A 66 -8.39 0.80 4.42
C ALA A 66 -7.36 0.01 5.25
N GLU A 67 -7.67 -0.33 6.50
CA GLU A 67 -6.84 -1.20 7.34
C GLU A 67 -6.71 -2.62 6.75
N HIS A 68 -7.78 -3.13 6.13
CA HIS A 68 -7.74 -4.40 5.42
C HIS A 68 -6.83 -4.34 4.18
N GLU A 69 -6.89 -3.27 3.39
CA GLU A 69 -5.97 -3.05 2.26
C GLU A 69 -4.51 -2.91 2.76
N TRP A 70 -4.30 -2.15 3.83
CA TRP A 70 -2.99 -1.97 4.48
C TRP A 70 -2.38 -3.28 4.94
N THR A 71 -3.11 -4.07 5.74
CA THR A 71 -2.65 -5.38 6.22
C THR A 71 -2.37 -6.36 5.08
N THR A 72 -3.11 -6.26 3.97
CA THR A 72 -2.83 -7.04 2.76
C THR A 72 -1.49 -6.64 2.13
N TYR A 73 -1.18 -5.33 2.04
CA TYR A 73 0.14 -4.88 1.57
C TYR A 73 1.27 -5.26 2.52
N GLN A 74 1.04 -5.29 3.84
CA GLN A 74 2.02 -5.79 4.80
C GLN A 74 2.34 -7.27 4.61
N ALA A 75 1.31 -8.08 4.37
CA ALA A 75 1.47 -9.52 4.13
C ALA A 75 2.07 -9.82 2.74
N HIS A 76 1.74 -8.99 1.74
CA HIS A 76 2.15 -9.16 0.35
C HIS A 76 2.71 -7.84 -0.25
N PRO A 77 3.92 -7.39 0.15
CA PRO A 77 4.44 -6.08 -0.26
C PRO A 77 4.54 -5.90 -1.78
N TRP A 78 4.74 -6.98 -2.52
CA TRP A 78 4.79 -6.93 -3.98
C TRP A 78 3.47 -6.48 -4.63
N LEU A 79 2.33 -6.60 -3.93
CA LEU A 79 1.01 -6.29 -4.44
C LEU A 79 0.83 -4.79 -4.70
N VAL A 80 1.37 -3.92 -3.84
CA VAL A 80 1.23 -2.47 -4.03
C VAL A 80 1.91 -2.01 -5.32
N SER A 81 3.03 -2.61 -5.71
CA SER A 81 3.72 -2.28 -6.97
C SER A 81 2.91 -2.68 -8.21
N VAL A 82 1.95 -3.59 -8.08
CA VAL A 82 1.03 -4.00 -9.14
C VAL A 82 -0.24 -3.15 -9.14
N MET A 83 -0.76 -2.84 -7.95
CA MET A 83 -2.02 -2.09 -7.78
C MET A 83 -1.87 -0.59 -7.94
N ALA A 84 -0.72 -0.01 -7.57
CA ALA A 84 -0.36 1.40 -7.79
C ALA A 84 0.01 1.66 -9.26
N SER A 85 -0.95 1.42 -10.14
CA SER A 85 -0.81 1.53 -11.60
C SER A 85 -2.06 2.18 -12.19
N THR A 86 -1.91 2.86 -13.31
CA THR A 86 -3.07 3.36 -14.09
C THR A 86 -3.83 2.24 -14.78
N ARG A 87 -3.26 1.02 -14.81
CA ARG A 87 -3.85 -0.18 -15.44
C ARG A 87 -3.64 -1.40 -14.54
N PRO A 88 -4.23 -1.42 -13.34
CA PRO A 88 -4.13 -2.58 -12.46
C PRO A 88 -4.93 -3.76 -13.06
N PRO A 89 -4.65 -5.01 -12.67
CA PRO A 89 -5.46 -6.15 -13.07
C PRO A 89 -6.93 -5.98 -12.64
N LEU A 90 -7.85 -5.98 -13.60
CA LEU A 90 -9.29 -5.95 -13.33
C LEU A 90 -9.81 -7.39 -13.18
N VAL A 91 -9.60 -7.95 -12.00
CA VAL A 91 -10.07 -9.29 -11.63
C VAL A 91 -11.23 -9.21 -10.62
N PRO A 92 -12.10 -10.23 -10.52
CA PRO A 92 -13.26 -10.20 -9.63
C PRO A 92 -12.95 -9.83 -8.18
N ALA A 93 -11.81 -10.28 -7.63
CA ALA A 93 -11.42 -9.93 -6.27
C ALA A 93 -11.11 -8.44 -6.11
N VAL A 94 -10.46 -7.81 -7.10
CA VAL A 94 -10.21 -6.36 -7.09
C VAL A 94 -11.54 -5.60 -7.13
N LEU A 95 -12.48 -6.01 -7.98
CA LEU A 95 -13.81 -5.38 -8.07
C LEU A 95 -14.60 -5.51 -6.76
N ARG A 96 -14.49 -6.64 -6.06
CA ARG A 96 -15.12 -6.83 -4.75
C ARG A 96 -14.52 -5.91 -3.70
N THR A 97 -13.19 -5.84 -3.61
CA THR A 97 -12.52 -5.02 -2.59
C THR A 97 -12.70 -3.52 -2.84
N SER A 98 -12.53 -3.06 -4.08
CA SER A 98 -12.77 -1.64 -4.43
C SER A 98 -14.25 -1.29 -4.36
N GLY A 99 -15.11 -2.21 -4.82
CA GLY A 99 -16.56 -2.08 -4.80
C GLY A 99 -17.10 -1.82 -3.40
N ALA A 100 -16.60 -2.51 -2.38
CA ALA A 100 -17.05 -2.31 -1.00
C ALA A 100 -16.88 -0.85 -0.52
N ALA A 101 -15.74 -0.22 -0.81
CA ALA A 101 -15.50 1.19 -0.45
C ALA A 101 -16.30 2.16 -1.33
N ILE A 102 -16.42 1.87 -2.63
CA ILE A 102 -17.22 2.66 -3.57
C ILE A 102 -18.71 2.64 -3.17
N GLU A 103 -19.23 1.49 -2.75
CA GLU A 103 -20.59 1.32 -2.27
C GLU A 103 -20.86 2.14 -1.02
N VAL A 104 -19.92 2.26 -0.07
CA VAL A 104 -20.05 3.17 1.08
C VAL A 104 -20.34 4.59 0.59
N PHE A 105 -19.52 5.11 -0.32
CA PHE A 105 -19.71 6.45 -0.88
C PHE A 105 -21.05 6.60 -1.61
N ILE A 106 -21.48 5.58 -2.37
CA ILE A 106 -22.78 5.59 -3.05
C ILE A 106 -23.94 5.62 -2.05
N THR A 107 -23.87 4.87 -0.95
CA THR A 107 -24.92 4.89 0.10
C THR A 107 -25.03 6.24 0.80
N MET A 108 -23.97 7.06 0.75
CA MET A 108 -23.98 8.45 1.22
C MET A 108 -24.60 9.44 0.22
N GLY A 109 -25.07 8.97 -0.94
CA GLY A 109 -25.71 9.78 -1.97
C GLY A 109 -24.78 10.30 -3.07
N LEU A 110 -23.54 9.82 -3.16
CA LEU A 110 -22.61 10.18 -4.24
C LEU A 110 -22.93 9.38 -5.51
N ASP A 111 -22.80 10.01 -6.68
CA ASP A 111 -22.84 9.29 -7.96
C ASP A 111 -21.61 8.39 -8.13
N SER A 112 -21.70 7.38 -9.01
CA SER A 112 -20.64 6.37 -9.18
C SER A 112 -19.29 6.96 -9.58
N LYS A 113 -19.26 8.06 -10.36
CA LYS A 113 -18.00 8.68 -10.79
C LYS A 113 -17.34 9.40 -9.61
N THR A 114 -18.13 10.13 -8.84
CA THR A 114 -17.63 10.82 -7.64
C THR A 114 -17.21 9.81 -6.56
N ALA A 115 -17.97 8.74 -6.35
CA ALA A 115 -17.61 7.65 -5.45
C ALA A 115 -16.30 6.95 -5.86
N LEU A 116 -16.11 6.67 -7.15
CA LEU A 116 -14.85 6.14 -7.67
C LEU A 116 -13.68 7.09 -7.41
N ASN A 117 -13.85 8.40 -7.65
CA ASN A 117 -12.80 9.38 -7.38
C ASN A 117 -12.42 9.43 -5.89
N ARG A 118 -13.40 9.31 -4.97
CA ARG A 118 -13.16 9.25 -3.53
C ARG A 118 -12.43 7.98 -3.12
N TYR A 119 -12.84 6.84 -3.69
CA TYR A 119 -12.12 5.58 -3.50
C TYR A 119 -10.67 5.67 -4.00
N LEU A 120 -10.43 6.22 -5.18
CA LEU A 120 -9.07 6.37 -5.71
C LEU A 120 -8.20 7.27 -4.83
N ALA A 121 -8.76 8.31 -4.22
CA ALA A 121 -8.03 9.14 -3.26
C ALA A 121 -7.67 8.37 -1.98
N LEU A 122 -8.60 7.58 -1.44
CA LEU A 122 -8.34 6.70 -0.30
C LEU A 122 -7.27 5.65 -0.63
N SER A 123 -7.45 4.91 -1.73
CA SER A 123 -6.53 3.86 -2.13
C SER A 123 -5.15 4.44 -2.50
N ALA A 124 -5.06 5.62 -3.10
CA ALA A 124 -3.78 6.30 -3.34
C ALA A 124 -3.03 6.61 -2.03
N TYR A 125 -3.75 6.99 -0.96
CA TYR A 125 -3.14 7.15 0.35
C TYR A 125 -2.60 5.81 0.88
N VAL A 126 -3.41 4.75 0.88
CA VAL A 126 -3.00 3.42 1.36
C VAL A 126 -1.82 2.86 0.53
N GLN A 127 -1.87 3.00 -0.79
CA GLN A 127 -0.83 2.58 -1.72
C GLN A 127 0.46 3.39 -1.53
N GLY A 128 0.36 4.70 -1.31
CA GLY A 128 1.52 5.55 -1.01
C GLY A 128 2.24 5.07 0.26
N MET A 129 1.49 4.78 1.32
CA MET A 129 2.05 4.19 2.54
C MET A 129 2.62 2.79 2.29
N GLY A 130 1.97 1.96 1.46
CA GLY A 130 2.46 0.63 1.10
C GLY A 130 3.77 0.66 0.30
N LEU A 131 3.96 1.68 -0.55
CA LEU A 131 5.21 1.89 -1.27
C LEU A 131 6.35 2.27 -0.31
N LEU A 132 6.08 3.11 0.69
CA LEU A 132 7.07 3.45 1.73
C LEU A 132 7.48 2.22 2.55
N LEU A 133 6.50 1.38 2.94
CA LEU A 133 6.78 0.10 3.60
C LEU A 133 7.69 -0.81 2.74
N THR A 134 7.45 -0.83 1.44
CA THR A 134 8.27 -1.63 0.51
C THR A 134 9.69 -1.06 0.38
N ALA A 135 9.84 0.26 0.38
CA ALA A 135 11.14 0.93 0.35
C ALA A 135 11.95 0.65 1.64
N GLU A 136 11.31 0.80 2.81
CA GLU A 136 11.89 0.50 4.12
C GLU A 136 12.42 -0.94 4.18
N HIS A 137 11.63 -1.92 3.72
CA HIS A 137 12.07 -3.32 3.68
C HIS A 137 13.29 -3.53 2.77
N GLN A 138 13.34 -2.87 1.62
CA GLN A 138 14.48 -2.97 0.69
C GLN A 138 15.74 -2.30 1.24
N GLU A 139 15.60 -1.21 2.00
CA GLU A 139 16.70 -0.48 2.63
C GLU A 139 17.24 -1.25 3.83
N SER A 140 16.38 -1.80 4.68
CA SER A 140 16.72 -2.63 5.84
C SER A 140 17.49 -3.92 5.50
N VAL A 141 17.29 -4.49 4.30
CA VAL A 141 18.02 -5.68 3.84
C VAL A 141 19.45 -5.36 3.40
N ARG A 142 19.80 -4.08 3.18
CA ARG A 142 21.18 -3.69 2.84
C ARG A 142 22.07 -3.74 4.09
N PRO A 143 23.21 -4.47 4.06
CA PRO A 143 24.10 -4.51 5.21
C PRO A 143 24.70 -3.12 5.49
N GLY A 144 24.60 -2.63 6.73
CA GLY A 144 25.45 -1.55 7.22
C GLY A 144 24.77 -0.34 7.85
N THR A 145 23.45 -0.26 7.95
CA THR A 145 22.78 0.83 8.69
C THR A 145 21.39 0.38 9.13
N SER A 146 21.09 0.41 10.43
CA SER A 146 19.68 0.45 10.83
C SER A 146 19.11 1.80 10.41
N ASP A 147 17.84 1.86 9.99
CA ASP A 147 17.19 3.10 9.55
C ASP A 147 17.38 4.23 10.58
N HIS A 148 17.30 3.87 11.87
CA HIS A 148 17.57 4.77 12.99
C HIS A 148 19.01 5.35 12.97
N ALA A 149 20.02 4.50 12.81
CA ALA A 149 21.42 4.94 12.78
C ALA A 149 21.72 5.80 11.54
N TRP A 150 21.08 5.49 10.41
CA TRP A 150 21.17 6.31 9.19
C TRP A 150 20.57 7.70 9.42
N TRP A 151 19.33 7.79 9.91
CA TRP A 151 18.66 9.07 10.18
C TRP A 151 19.41 9.94 11.18
N SER A 152 19.92 9.36 12.28
CA SER A 152 20.73 10.10 13.26
C SER A 152 22.04 10.64 12.66
N GLU A 153 22.70 9.86 11.81
CA GLU A 153 23.93 10.29 11.12
C GLU A 153 23.66 11.43 10.14
N GLU A 154 22.62 11.31 9.31
CA GLU A 154 22.22 12.33 8.32
C GLU A 154 21.80 13.64 8.99
N ILE A 155 20.97 13.59 10.03
CA ILE A 155 20.57 14.80 10.79
C ILE A 155 21.79 15.47 11.43
N ARG A 156 22.75 14.68 11.94
CA ARG A 156 24.03 15.21 12.46
C ARG A 156 24.85 15.87 11.36
N GLN A 157 24.88 15.31 10.15
CA GLN A 157 25.57 15.94 9.02
C GLN A 157 24.89 17.26 8.61
N LEU A 158 23.56 17.28 8.50
CA LEU A 158 22.79 18.49 8.19
C LEU A 158 22.98 19.58 9.24
N SER A 159 23.10 19.21 10.52
CA SER A 159 23.35 20.17 11.60
C SER A 159 24.65 20.94 11.43
N ARG A 160 25.69 20.31 10.85
CA ARG A 160 26.99 20.98 10.56
C ARG A 160 26.91 22.01 9.43
N THR A 161 25.87 21.96 8.61
CA THR A 161 25.64 22.92 7.51
C THR A 161 24.86 24.16 7.94
N GLY A 162 24.30 24.15 9.17
CA GLY A 162 23.41 25.21 9.67
C GLY A 162 21.96 25.07 9.21
N GLU A 163 21.60 24.06 8.42
CA GLU A 163 20.24 23.84 7.94
C GLU A 163 19.24 23.51 9.04
N THR A 164 19.67 22.87 10.14
CA THR A 164 18.79 22.61 11.29
C THR A 164 18.38 23.89 12.02
N VAL A 165 19.16 24.98 11.90
CA VAL A 165 18.78 26.31 12.42
C VAL A 165 17.73 26.98 11.53
N ARG A 166 17.76 26.72 10.22
CA ARG A 166 16.78 27.23 9.24
C ARG A 166 15.46 26.46 9.30
N HIS A 167 15.53 25.18 9.63
CA HIS A 167 14.39 24.28 9.70
C HIS A 167 14.24 23.72 11.11
N ARG A 168 13.60 24.50 11.98
CA ARG A 168 13.45 24.18 13.41
C ARG A 168 12.87 22.79 13.69
N TRP A 169 11.97 22.30 12.85
CA TRP A 169 11.41 20.95 12.98
C TRP A 169 12.46 19.83 12.85
N LEU A 170 13.53 20.04 12.05
CA LEU A 170 14.66 19.11 11.95
C LEU A 170 15.50 19.10 13.24
N ALA A 171 15.70 20.27 13.86
CA ALA A 171 16.40 20.36 15.14
C ALA A 171 15.62 19.67 16.25
N GLU A 172 14.30 19.87 16.32
CA GLU A 172 13.42 19.24 17.31
C GLU A 172 13.37 17.71 17.16
N LEU A 173 13.41 17.21 15.92
CA LEU A 173 13.54 15.77 15.67
C LEU A 173 14.91 15.26 16.10
N ALA A 174 16.01 15.97 15.81
CA ALA A 174 17.39 15.59 16.18
C ALA A 174 17.57 15.31 17.68
N ASP A 175 16.87 16.08 18.52
CA ASP A 175 16.92 15.98 19.97
C ASP A 175 16.03 14.84 20.53
N GLN A 176 15.26 14.16 19.66
CA GLN A 176 14.40 13.03 20.01
C GLN A 176 14.83 11.76 19.25
N PRO A 177 15.86 11.04 19.73
CA PRO A 177 16.39 9.87 19.04
C PRO A 177 15.33 8.81 18.73
N GLN A 178 14.31 8.65 19.57
CA GLN A 178 13.24 7.68 19.40
C GLN A 178 12.24 8.07 18.29
N ALA A 179 12.23 9.34 17.86
CA ALA A 179 11.37 9.87 16.79
C ALA A 179 11.96 9.68 15.37
N HIS A 180 13.15 9.10 15.26
CA HIS A 180 13.86 8.93 13.98
C HIS A 180 13.50 7.65 13.22
N ALA A 181 12.97 6.64 13.90
CA ALA A 181 12.56 5.42 13.22
C ALA A 181 11.24 5.71 12.51
N PHE A 182 11.27 5.67 11.18
CA PHE A 182 10.04 5.63 10.41
C PHE A 182 9.25 4.39 10.85
N ASP A 183 8.03 4.60 11.36
CA ASP A 183 7.10 3.51 11.62
C ASP A 183 5.92 3.67 10.66
N ALA A 184 5.96 2.87 9.59
CA ALA A 184 4.95 2.89 8.56
C ALA A 184 3.53 2.69 9.12
N ASN A 185 3.36 1.90 10.20
CA ASN A 185 2.05 1.68 10.82
C ASN A 185 1.54 2.93 11.53
N THR A 186 2.40 3.59 12.30
CA THR A 186 2.02 4.81 13.03
C THR A 186 1.71 5.94 12.04
N CYS A 187 2.54 6.12 11.01
CA CYS A 187 2.29 7.11 9.96
C CYS A 187 1.01 6.81 9.16
N PHE A 188 0.75 5.53 8.86
CA PHE A 188 -0.47 5.10 8.18
C PHE A 188 -1.72 5.41 9.02
N ARG A 189 -1.71 5.12 10.32
CA ARG A 189 -2.90 5.37 11.15
C ARG A 189 -3.14 6.85 11.38
N ASP A 190 -2.10 7.64 11.66
CA ASP A 190 -2.26 9.10 11.86
C ASP A 190 -2.85 9.77 10.61
N GLY A 191 -2.32 9.46 9.43
CA GLY A 191 -2.84 10.03 8.18
C GLY A 191 -4.24 9.52 7.83
N LEU A 192 -4.53 8.23 8.06
CA LEU A 192 -5.85 7.65 7.77
C LEU A 192 -6.98 8.38 8.52
N HIS A 193 -6.77 8.69 9.80
CA HIS A 193 -7.71 9.44 10.62
C HIS A 193 -8.00 10.86 10.11
N ARG A 194 -7.13 11.43 9.27
CA ARG A 194 -7.28 12.75 8.65
C ARG A 194 -7.87 12.67 7.25
N VAL A 195 -7.48 11.66 6.47
CA VAL A 195 -7.94 11.47 5.09
C VAL A 195 -9.42 11.12 5.07
N ILE A 196 -9.88 10.14 5.86
CA ILE A 196 -11.26 9.64 5.79
C ILE A 196 -12.30 10.75 6.04
N PRO A 197 -12.20 11.59 7.09
CA PRO A 197 -13.16 12.68 7.28
C PRO A 197 -13.24 13.64 6.09
N GLY A 198 -12.10 13.95 5.44
CA GLY A 198 -12.07 14.80 4.25
C GLY A 198 -12.64 14.15 2.98
N LEU A 199 -12.77 12.83 2.96
CA LEU A 199 -13.44 12.09 1.89
C LEU A 199 -14.94 11.93 2.12
N VAL A 200 -15.36 11.86 3.40
CA VAL A 200 -16.75 11.68 3.79
C VAL A 200 -17.53 12.99 3.78
N HIS A 201 -16.91 14.09 4.22
CA HIS A 201 -17.55 15.40 4.22
C HIS A 201 -17.29 16.15 2.90
N PRO A 202 -18.27 16.91 2.39
CA PRO A 202 -18.00 17.83 1.29
C PRO A 202 -16.93 18.84 1.74
N ALA A 203 -16.01 19.17 0.83
CA ALA A 203 -15.09 20.29 1.08
C ALA A 203 -15.93 21.55 1.37
N PRO A 204 -15.56 22.39 2.35
CA PRO A 204 -16.22 23.67 2.51
C PRO A 204 -16.15 24.42 1.18
N ALA A 205 -17.32 24.91 0.73
CA ALA A 205 -17.49 25.68 -0.49
C ALA A 205 -16.72 27.01 -0.45
#